data_AF-A0A0L8K5W8-F1
#
_entry.id   AF-A0A0L8K5W8-F1
#
_cell.length_a   1.000
_cell.length_b   1.000
_cell.length_c   1.000
_cell.angle_alpha   90.00
_cell.angle_beta   90.00
_cell.angle_gamma   90.00
#
_symmetry.space_group_name_H-M   'P 1'
#
loop_
_entity.id
_entity.type
_entity.pdbx_description
1 polymer ?
#
loop_
_entity_poly.entity_id
_entity_poly.type
_entity_poly.pdbx_seq_one_letter_code
_entity_poly.pdbx_strand_id
1 'polypeptide(L)' 'YQGAGPWLTTGIKRKPLQELTPTDKTRNRALAATRAPVERGVARLKTWRIFRRSRCSPNRMTSIAKAILTLELQR' A
#
# COMPACT_ATOMS: atom_id res chain seq x y z
N TYR A 1 -6.94 3.35 -6.90
CA TYR A 1 -7.89 2.29 -6.53
C TYR A 1 -9.31 2.84 -6.42
N GLN A 2 -9.86 3.37 -7.50
CA GLN A 2 -11.29 3.72 -7.54
C GLN A 2 -11.96 2.61 -8.35
N GLY A 3 -13.06 2.05 -7.85
CA GLY A 3 -13.72 0.89 -8.48
C GLY A 3 -13.30 -0.49 -7.95
N ALA A 4 -12.73 -0.59 -6.75
CA ALA A 4 -12.34 -1.88 -6.13
C ALA A 4 -13.52 -2.78 -5.70
N GLY A 5 -14.75 -2.43 -6.07
CA GLY A 5 -15.97 -3.12 -5.65
C GLY A 5 -16.37 -2.85 -4.19
N PRO A 6 -17.58 -3.25 -3.79
CA PRO A 6 -18.13 -3.00 -2.45
C PRO A 6 -17.37 -3.69 -1.31
N TRP A 7 -16.56 -4.72 -1.63
CA TRP A 7 -15.82 -5.53 -0.67
C TRP A 7 -14.48 -4.93 -0.24
N LEU A 8 -14.01 -3.87 -0.91
CA LEU A 8 -12.74 -3.21 -0.57
C LEU A 8 -12.98 -1.83 0.02
N THR A 9 -12.48 -1.62 1.24
CA THR A 9 -12.44 -0.28 1.85
C THR A 9 -11.42 0.59 1.12
N THR A 10 -11.93 1.61 0.43
CA THR A 10 -11.12 2.63 -0.23
C THR A 10 -11.25 3.96 0.49
N GLY A 11 -10.26 4.83 0.32
CA GLY A 11 -10.27 6.16 0.94
C GLY A 11 -11.36 7.01 0.31
N ILE A 12 -12.10 7.73 1.14
CA ILE A 12 -13.18 8.60 0.67
C ILE A 12 -12.55 9.87 0.12
N LYS A 13 -12.97 10.26 -1.08
CA LYS A 13 -12.55 11.53 -1.66
C LYS A 13 -13.46 12.66 -1.22
N ARG A 14 -12.88 13.85 -1.07
CA ARG A 14 -13.62 15.09 -0.88
C ARG A 14 -14.51 15.35 -2.11
N LYS A 15 -15.78 15.70 -1.91
CA LYS A 15 -16.65 16.19 -2.98
C LYS A 15 -16.42 17.69 -3.18
N PRO A 16 -16.62 18.24 -4.40
CA PRO A 16 -16.54 19.68 -4.62
C PRO A 16 -17.42 20.43 -3.62
N LEU A 17 -16.89 21.52 -3.05
CA LEU A 17 -17.57 22.37 -2.05
C LEU A 17 -18.00 21.68 -0.74
N GLN A 18 -17.61 20.43 -0.49
CA GLN A 18 -17.92 19.73 0.77
C GLN A 18 -16.64 19.30 1.47
N GLU A 19 -16.56 19.50 2.78
CA GLU A 19 -15.46 18.92 3.55
C GLU A 19 -15.74 17.45 3.91
N LEU A 20 -14.67 16.69 4.17
CA LEU A 20 -14.83 15.39 4.81
C LEU A 20 -15.29 15.60 6.25
N THR A 21 -16.25 14.79 6.68
CA THR A 21 -16.63 14.72 8.09
C THR A 21 -15.43 14.29 8.95
N PRO A 22 -15.40 14.63 10.25
CA PRO A 22 -14.33 14.17 11.14
C PRO A 22 -14.18 12.63 11.13
N THR A 23 -15.30 11.90 11.11
CA THR A 23 -15.35 10.44 11.01
C THR A 23 -14.68 9.94 9.72
N ASP A 24 -14.97 10.58 8.60
CA ASP A 24 -14.35 10.26 7.30
C ASP A 24 -12.85 10.53 7.28
N LYS A 25 -12.41 11.65 7.89
CA LYS A 25 -11.00 11.97 8.07
C LYS A 25 -10.31 10.89 8.90
N THR A 26 -10.91 10.45 10.01
CA THR A 26 -10.37 9.38 10.87
C THR A 26 -10.28 8.04 10.14
N ARG A 27 -11.34 7.64 9.43
CA ARG A 27 -11.34 6.42 8.61
C ARG A 27 -10.23 6.44 7.56
N ASN A 28 -10.08 7.56 6.86
CA ASN A 28 -9.01 7.71 5.86
C ASN A 28 -7.62 7.66 6.50
N ARG A 29 -7.42 8.24 7.69
CA ARG A 29 -6.14 8.14 8.42
C ARG A 29 -5.83 6.71 8.83
N ALA A 30 -6.80 5.97 9.36
CA ALA A 30 -6.64 4.57 9.71
C ALA A 30 -6.28 3.73 8.47
N LEU A 31 -6.96 3.94 7.35
CA LEU A 31 -6.65 3.27 6.09
C LEU A 31 -5.26 3.66 5.53
N ALA A 32 -4.84 4.91 5.69
CA ALA A 32 -3.51 5.35 5.29
C ALA A 32 -2.43 4.70 6.17
N ALA A 33 -2.66 4.60 7.48
CA ALA A 33 -1.74 3.97 8.42
C ALA A 33 -1.51 2.48 8.09
N THR A 34 -2.54 1.75 7.70
CA THR A 34 -2.39 0.34 7.29
C THR A 34 -1.67 0.17 5.94
N ARG A 35 -1.76 1.16 5.03
CA ARG A 35 -1.08 1.14 3.73
C ARG A 35 0.38 1.57 3.81
N ALA A 36 0.72 2.46 4.75
CA ALA A 36 2.02 3.09 4.83
C ALA A 36 3.21 2.11 4.82
N PRO A 37 3.20 0.97 5.54
CA PRO A 37 4.32 0.02 5.51
C PRO A 37 4.50 -0.63 4.12
N VAL A 38 3.40 -0.99 3.45
CA VAL A 38 3.43 -1.61 2.12
C VAL A 38 4.00 -0.62 1.10
N GLU A 39 3.48 0.61 1.09
CA GLU A 39 3.93 1.65 0.16
C GLU A 39 5.42 1.98 0.38
N ARG A 40 5.86 2.05 1.65
CA ARG A 40 7.27 2.26 2.01
C ARG A 40 8.15 1.09 1.53
N GLY A 41 7.74 -0.15 1.75
CA GLY A 41 8.46 -1.33 1.27
C GLY A 41 8.61 -1.33 -0.25
N VAL A 42 7.54 -1.01 -0.99
CA VAL A 42 7.58 -0.88 -2.45
C VAL A 42 8.49 0.28 -2.89
N ALA A 43 8.47 1.41 -2.20
CA ALA A 43 9.37 2.52 -2.49
C ALA A 43 10.84 2.13 -2.32
N ARG A 44 11.20 1.45 -1.22
CA ARG A 44 12.56 0.94 -0.99
C ARG A 44 13.00 -0.05 -2.07
N LEU A 45 12.13 -0.98 -2.43
CA LEU A 45 12.38 -1.94 -3.51
C LEU A 45 12.67 -1.24 -4.84
N LYS A 46 11.91 -0.19 -5.17
CA LYS A 46 12.15 0.63 -6.37
C LYS A 46 13.50 1.33 -6.32
N THR A 47 13.84 1.93 -5.17
CA THR A 47 15.13 2.62 -4.97
C THR A 47 16.31 1.67 -5.09
N TRP A 48 16.24 0.48 -4.50
CA TRP A 48 17.30 -0.52 -4.55
C TRP A 48 17.44 -1.22 -5.90
N ARG A 49 16.37 -1.22 -6.72
CA ARG A 49 16.33 -1.83 -8.07
C ARG A 49 16.66 -3.33 -8.09
N ILE A 50 16.47 -4.03 -6.96
CA ILE A 50 16.87 -5.45 -6.78
C ILE A 50 16.16 -6.37 -7.78
N PHE A 51 14.90 -6.07 -8.11
CA PHE A 51 14.12 -6.82 -9.10
C PHE A 51 14.33 -6.36 -10.55
N ARG A 52 15.17 -5.36 -10.82
CA ARG A 52 15.33 -4.82 -12.18
C ARG A 52 15.91 -5.85 -13.17
N ARG A 53 16.73 -6.79 -12.69
CA ARG A 53 17.37 -7.84 -13.50
C ARG A 53 17.19 -9.23 -12.91
N SER A 54 16.17 -9.45 -12.09
CA SER A 54 15.91 -10.75 -11.48
C SER A 54 15.69 -11.83 -12.57
N ARG A 55 16.42 -12.94 -12.48
CA ARG A 55 16.31 -14.11 -13.37
C ARG A 55 15.62 -15.31 -12.70
N CYS A 56 14.82 -15.06 -11.66
CA CYS A 56 14.07 -16.09 -10.95
C CYS A 56 12.59 -16.14 -11.39
N SER A 57 11.91 -17.23 -11.05
CA SER A 57 10.48 -17.38 -11.33
C SER A 57 9.64 -16.33 -10.58
N PRO A 58 8.47 -15.92 -11.13
CA PRO A 58 7.55 -14.99 -10.46
C PRO A 58 7.15 -15.42 -9.04
N ASN A 59 7.02 -16.74 -8.81
CA ASN A 59 6.72 -17.31 -7.50
C ASN A 59 7.84 -17.03 -6.48
N ARG A 60 9.10 -17.20 -6.90
CA ARG A 60 10.27 -16.89 -6.06
C ARG A 60 10.36 -15.40 -5.79
N MET A 61 10.08 -14.56 -6.79
CA MET A 61 10.07 -13.11 -6.62
C MET A 61 8.99 -12.66 -5.62
N THR A 62 7.79 -13.24 -5.70
CA THR A 62 6.69 -12.97 -4.76
C THR A 62 7.08 -13.35 -3.34
N SER A 63 7.76 -14.47 -3.16
CA SER A 63 8.24 -14.91 -1.85
C SER A 63 9.26 -13.95 -1.25
N ILE A 64 10.20 -13.44 -2.07
CA ILE A 64 11.17 -12.42 -1.66
C ILE A 64 10.47 -11.11 -1.29
N ALA A 65 9.51 -10.66 -2.10
CA ALA A 65 8.74 -9.45 -1.83
C ALA A 65 7.95 -9.54 -0.50
N LYS A 66 7.35 -10.71 -0.22
CA LYS A 66 6.69 -10.98 1.06
C LYS A 66 7.68 -10.92 2.23
N ALA A 67 8.84 -11.55 2.11
CA ALA A 67 9.87 -11.51 3.15
C ALA A 67 10.33 -10.08 3.45
N ILE A 68 10.57 -9.27 2.41
CA ILE A 68 10.94 -7.86 2.55
C ILE A 68 9.80 -7.08 3.23
N LEU A 69 8.54 -7.30 2.82
CA LEU A 69 7.40 -6.66 3.47
C LEU A 69 7.30 -7.02 4.96
N THR A 70 7.53 -8.29 5.33
CA THR A 70 7.54 -8.72 6.74
C THR A 70 8.62 -7.98 7.54
N LEU A 71 9.83 -7.85 7.00
CA LEU A 71 10.92 -7.11 7.65
C LEU A 71 10.60 -5.61 7.79
N GLU A 72 9.88 -5.02 6.83
CA GLU A 72 9.43 -3.63 6.90
C GLU A 72 8.32 -3.41 7.93
N LEU A 73 7.49 -4.42 8.19
CA LEU A 73 6.42 -4.37 9.19
C LEU A 73 6.93 -4.55 10.63
N GLN A 74 8.07 -5.21 10.81
CA GLN A 74 8.70 -5.44 12.12
C GLN A 74 9.58 -4.28 12.60
N ARG A 75 9.68 -3.20 11.81
CA ARG A 75 10.53 -2.04 12.03
C ARG A 75 9.78 -0.88 12.64
#